data_AF-S8FNZ1-F1
#
_entry.id   AF-S8FNZ1-F1
#
_cell.length_a   1.000
_cell.length_b   1.000
_cell.length_c   1.000
_cell.angle_alpha   90.00
_cell.angle_beta   90.00
_cell.angle_gamma   90.00
#
_symmetry.space_group_name_H-M   'P 1'
#
loop_
_entity.id
_entity.type
_entity.pdbx_description
1 polymer ?
#
loop_
_entity_poly.entity_id
_entity_poly.type
_entity_poly.pdbx_seq_one_letter_code
_entity_poly.pdbx_strand_id
1 'polypeptide(L)'
;MSSLETFESTLKDVVNAKRLSASKMSSLTDIALSFMKNDTQLVSTLFRTHRTLPPAAKVNSLYVFDALSRAARNQINKHRLAPPSDPSQGNCATFIVKVEGILDSLWQDLLSTRDETLKEKSKKILDIWVKNNTFPSAALERLSQLLEKSEKGACRILYSLAKRSSRSCNSIICFPPTFTLSED
;
A
#
# COMPACT_ATOMS: atom_id res chain seq x y z
N MET A 1 -0.48 -20.12 -26.07
CA MET A 1 -0.70 -20.00 -24.62
C MET A 1 -0.92 -18.54 -24.30
N SER A 2 -2.00 -18.22 -23.60
CA SER A 2 -2.38 -16.84 -23.26
C SER A 2 -1.28 -16.18 -22.43
N SER A 3 -0.83 -14.98 -22.78
CA SER A 3 0.25 -14.29 -22.05
C SER A 3 -0.05 -14.11 -20.55
N LEU A 4 -1.34 -14.05 -20.19
CA LEU A 4 -1.83 -14.00 -18.81
C LEU A 4 -1.56 -15.30 -18.04
N GLU A 5 -1.81 -16.47 -18.63
CA GLU A 5 -1.55 -17.75 -17.93
C GLU A 5 -0.05 -17.97 -17.73
N THR A 6 0.76 -17.53 -18.68
CA THR A 6 2.23 -17.55 -18.56
C THR A 6 2.69 -16.64 -17.42
N PHE A 7 2.07 -15.46 -17.29
CA PHE A 7 2.31 -14.54 -16.18
C PHE A 7 1.89 -15.16 -14.83
N GLU A 8 0.69 -15.73 -14.72
CA GLU A 8 0.22 -16.37 -13.49
C GLU A 8 1.08 -17.55 -13.05
N SER A 9 1.49 -18.40 -14.00
CA SER A 9 2.36 -19.55 -13.73
C SER A 9 3.74 -19.07 -13.25
N THR A 10 4.34 -18.10 -13.94
CA THR A 10 5.63 -17.53 -13.55
C THR A 10 5.54 -16.82 -12.20
N LEU A 11 4.45 -16.10 -11.93
CA LEU A 11 4.21 -15.44 -10.66
C LEU A 11 4.14 -16.47 -9.53
N LYS A 12 3.36 -17.54 -9.71
CA LYS A 12 3.23 -18.63 -8.73
C LYS A 12 4.57 -19.31 -8.46
N ASP A 13 5.40 -19.51 -9.48
CA ASP A 13 6.73 -20.08 -9.32
C ASP A 13 7.65 -19.14 -8.53
N VAL A 14 7.68 -17.84 -8.84
CA VAL A 14 8.51 -16.84 -8.15
C VAL A 14 8.11 -16.66 -6.68
N VAL A 15 6.80 -16.63 -6.38
CA VAL A 15 6.33 -16.44 -4.99
C VAL A 15 6.53 -17.68 -4.12
N ASN A 16 6.39 -18.89 -4.68
CA ASN A 16 6.65 -20.15 -3.96
C ASN A 16 8.13 -20.53 -3.92
N ALA A 17 8.98 -19.91 -4.75
CA ALA A 17 10.41 -20.18 -4.76
C ALA A 17 11.06 -19.77 -3.43
N LYS A 18 11.89 -20.67 -2.88
CA LYS A 18 12.70 -20.41 -1.68
C LYS A 18 13.78 -19.34 -1.91
N ARG A 19 14.14 -19.08 -3.18
CA ARG A 19 15.09 -18.04 -3.59
C ARG A 19 14.55 -17.27 -4.78
N LEU A 20 14.55 -15.94 -4.67
CA LEU A 20 14.20 -15.03 -5.76
C LEU A 20 15.26 -15.12 -6.86
N SER A 21 14.87 -15.60 -8.04
CA SER A 21 15.73 -15.58 -9.23
C SER A 21 15.55 -14.25 -9.97
N ALA A 22 16.63 -13.47 -10.07
CA ALA A 22 16.64 -12.19 -10.77
C ALA A 22 16.23 -12.33 -12.26
N SER A 23 16.57 -13.47 -12.88
CA SER A 23 16.19 -13.75 -14.26
C SER A 23 14.68 -13.95 -14.40
N LYS A 24 14.06 -14.76 -13.52
CA LYS A 24 12.60 -14.98 -13.53
C LYS A 24 11.84 -13.69 -13.24
N MET A 25 12.35 -12.87 -12.32
CA MET A 25 11.77 -11.56 -12.00
C MET A 25 11.82 -10.61 -13.20
N SER A 26 12.95 -10.56 -13.93
CA SER A 26 13.07 -9.72 -15.13
C SER A 26 12.12 -10.20 -16.24
N SER A 27 12.05 -11.51 -16.50
CA SER A 27 11.11 -12.07 -17.47
C SER A 27 9.65 -11.81 -17.11
N LEU A 28 9.29 -11.96 -15.82
CA LEU A 28 7.95 -11.66 -15.33
C LEU A 28 7.60 -10.19 -15.51
N THR A 29 8.57 -9.31 -15.27
CA THR A 29 8.40 -7.86 -15.44
C THR A 29 8.20 -7.51 -16.90
N ASP A 30 8.94 -8.12 -17.83
CA ASP A 30 8.79 -7.92 -19.27
C ASP A 30 7.40 -8.36 -19.78
N ILE A 31 6.95 -9.55 -19.36
CA ILE A 31 5.61 -10.06 -19.68
C ILE A 31 4.54 -9.08 -19.16
N ALA A 32 4.71 -8.56 -17.94
CA ALA A 32 3.80 -7.61 -17.34
C ALA A 32 3.77 -6.26 -18.08
N LEU A 33 4.93 -5.75 -18.51
CA LEU A 33 5.04 -4.55 -19.36
C LEU A 33 4.34 -4.72 -20.71
N SER A 34 4.41 -5.92 -21.28
CA SER A 34 3.72 -6.27 -22.53
C SER A 34 2.19 -6.36 -22.36
N PHE A 35 1.69 -6.54 -21.13
CA PHE A 35 0.27 -6.69 -20.80
C PHE A 35 -0.40 -5.40 -20.31
N MET A 36 0.28 -4.26 -20.42
CA MET A 36 -0.19 -2.96 -19.89
C MET A 36 -1.50 -2.44 -20.50
N LYS A 37 -1.93 -2.96 -21.67
CA LYS A 37 -3.25 -2.68 -22.25
C LYS A 37 -4.40 -3.21 -21.38
N ASN A 38 -4.15 -4.26 -20.60
CA ASN A 38 -5.10 -4.91 -19.70
C ASN A 38 -4.61 -4.84 -18.25
N ASP A 39 -4.09 -3.66 -17.86
CA ASP A 39 -3.50 -3.40 -16.56
C ASP A 39 -4.42 -3.77 -15.38
N THR A 40 -5.74 -3.58 -15.52
CA THR A 40 -6.72 -3.98 -14.49
C THR A 40 -6.65 -5.47 -14.15
N GLN A 41 -6.57 -6.34 -15.17
CA GLN A 41 -6.54 -7.79 -14.94
C GLN A 41 -5.20 -8.21 -14.31
N LEU A 42 -4.11 -7.59 -14.77
CA LEU A 42 -2.77 -7.85 -14.23
C LEU A 42 -2.69 -7.51 -12.73
N VAL A 43 -3.15 -6.31 -12.35
CA VAL A 43 -3.15 -5.83 -10.96
C VAL A 43 -4.06 -6.71 -10.08
N SER A 44 -5.25 -7.03 -10.57
CA SER A 44 -6.22 -7.86 -9.83
C SER A 44 -5.68 -9.26 -9.55
N THR A 45 -5.11 -9.92 -10.56
CA THR A 45 -4.50 -11.24 -10.42
C THR A 45 -3.33 -11.22 -9.45
N LEU A 46 -2.41 -10.24 -9.59
CA LEU A 46 -1.26 -10.08 -8.71
C LEU A 46 -1.68 -9.86 -7.25
N PHE A 47 -2.68 -8.98 -7.01
CA PHE A 47 -3.20 -8.69 -5.69
C PHE A 47 -3.92 -9.89 -5.06
N ARG A 48 -4.73 -10.61 -5.84
CA ARG A 48 -5.43 -11.82 -5.38
C ARG A 48 -4.42 -12.88 -4.94
N THR A 49 -3.40 -13.15 -5.76
CA THR A 49 -2.34 -14.10 -5.41
C THR A 49 -1.61 -13.67 -4.14
N HIS A 50 -1.30 -12.37 -3.97
CA HIS A 50 -0.67 -11.86 -2.75
C HIS A 50 -1.48 -12.16 -1.48
N ARG A 51 -2.80 -11.91 -1.51
CA ARG A 51 -3.67 -12.12 -0.34
C ARG A 51 -3.82 -13.58 0.06
N THR A 52 -3.72 -14.51 -0.89
CA THR A 52 -3.87 -15.95 -0.63
C THR A 52 -2.57 -16.59 -0.12
N LEU A 53 -1.43 -15.90 -0.20
CA LEU A 53 -0.12 -16.45 0.14
C LEU A 53 0.20 -16.38 1.65
N PRO A 54 1.01 -17.33 2.16
CA PRO A 54 1.51 -17.29 3.53
C PRO A 54 2.52 -16.15 3.74
N PRO A 55 2.70 -15.68 4.99
CA PRO A 55 3.59 -14.56 5.35
C PRO A 55 4.98 -14.58 4.73
N ALA A 56 5.61 -15.76 4.71
CA ALA A 56 6.95 -15.93 4.16
C ALA A 56 7.03 -15.64 2.64
N ALA A 57 5.97 -15.98 1.89
CA ALA A 57 5.88 -15.73 0.45
C ALA A 57 5.39 -14.31 0.12
N LYS A 58 4.76 -13.61 1.08
CA LYS A 58 4.36 -12.20 0.92
C LYS A 58 5.57 -11.28 0.72
N VAL A 59 6.71 -11.59 1.35
CA VAL A 59 7.99 -10.88 1.09
C VAL A 59 8.35 -10.94 -0.39
N ASN A 60 8.33 -12.15 -0.97
CA ASN A 60 8.69 -12.38 -2.37
C ASN A 60 7.76 -11.62 -3.32
N SER A 61 6.45 -11.67 -3.05
CA SER A 61 5.46 -10.93 -3.84
C SER A 61 5.65 -9.42 -3.72
N LEU A 62 6.04 -8.90 -2.55
CA LEU A 62 6.31 -7.47 -2.37
C LEU A 62 7.51 -6.99 -3.21
N TYR A 63 8.56 -7.81 -3.32
CA TYR A 63 9.67 -7.53 -4.23
C TYR A 63 9.26 -7.56 -5.71
N VAL A 64 8.33 -8.45 -6.08
CA VAL A 64 7.76 -8.45 -7.43
C VAL A 64 6.99 -7.15 -7.71
N PHE A 65 6.20 -6.67 -6.75
CA PHE A 65 5.53 -5.38 -6.85
C PHE A 65 6.53 -4.23 -7.01
N ASP A 66 7.58 -4.17 -6.19
CA ASP A 66 8.65 -3.15 -6.32
C ASP A 66 9.29 -3.16 -7.72
N ALA A 67 9.76 -4.33 -8.17
CA ALA A 67 10.40 -4.48 -9.46
C ALA A 67 9.49 -4.03 -10.61
N LEU A 68 8.20 -4.39 -10.54
CA LEU A 68 7.22 -4.04 -11.56
C LEU A 68 6.89 -2.55 -11.56
N SER A 69 6.69 -1.94 -10.40
CA SER A 69 6.44 -0.50 -10.27
C SER A 69 7.63 0.32 -10.78
N ARG A 70 8.86 -0.08 -10.46
CA ARG A 70 10.08 0.56 -10.98
C ARG A 70 10.20 0.41 -12.49
N ALA A 71 9.93 -0.77 -13.03
CA ALA A 71 9.99 -1.00 -14.46
C ALA A 71 8.92 -0.20 -15.21
N ALA A 72 7.69 -0.15 -14.69
CA ALA A 72 6.62 0.69 -15.24
C ALA A 72 7.01 2.18 -15.21
N ARG A 73 7.60 2.66 -14.11
CA ARG A 73 8.10 4.05 -14.00
C ARG A 73 9.20 4.34 -15.00
N ASN A 74 10.14 3.42 -15.18
CA ASN A 74 11.19 3.55 -16.18
C ASN A 74 10.62 3.60 -17.60
N GLN A 75 9.59 2.81 -17.90
CA GLN A 75 8.89 2.87 -19.19
C GLN A 75 8.20 4.21 -19.41
N ILE A 76 7.53 4.77 -18.39
CA ILE A 76 6.93 6.11 -18.45
C ILE A 76 7.99 7.17 -18.77
N ASN A 77 9.11 7.15 -18.04
CA ASN A 77 10.19 8.11 -18.25
C ASN A 77 10.85 7.95 -19.63
N LYS A 78 11.08 6.71 -20.06
CA LYS A 78 11.73 6.40 -21.34
C LYS A 78 10.88 6.80 -22.54
N HIS A 79 9.58 6.52 -22.49
CA HIS A 79 8.65 6.80 -23.58
C HIS A 79 7.94 8.16 -23.43
N ARG A 80 8.26 8.93 -22.38
CA ARG A 80 7.56 10.17 -21.99
C ARG A 80 6.04 10.02 -22.03
N LEU A 81 5.55 8.87 -21.59
CA LEU A 81 4.13 8.53 -21.66
C LEU A 81 3.38 9.36 -20.61
N ALA A 82 2.68 10.40 -21.05
CA ALA A 82 1.72 11.08 -20.19
C ALA A 82 0.58 10.10 -19.84
N PRO A 83 -0.04 10.22 -18.65
CA PRO A 83 -1.29 9.54 -18.37
C PRO A 83 -2.29 9.93 -19.48
N PRO A 84 -2.82 8.96 -20.25
CA PRO A 84 -3.83 9.27 -21.24
C PRO A 84 -5.03 9.87 -20.54
N SER A 85 -5.70 10.82 -21.18
CA SER A 85 -6.93 11.44 -20.65
C SER A 85 -8.06 10.42 -20.46
N ASP A 86 -7.96 9.25 -21.09
CA ASP A 86 -8.93 8.17 -20.99
C ASP A 86 -8.42 7.05 -20.04
N PRO A 87 -9.12 6.80 -18.90
CA PRO A 87 -8.77 5.73 -17.96
C PRO A 87 -8.99 4.31 -18.53
N SER A 88 -9.67 4.20 -19.68
CA SER A 88 -9.98 2.94 -20.37
C SER A 88 -8.84 2.46 -21.27
N GLN A 89 -7.93 3.35 -21.66
CA GLN A 89 -6.69 3.01 -22.34
C GLN A 89 -5.65 2.61 -21.31
N GLY A 90 -5.47 1.31 -21.10
CA GLY A 90 -4.43 0.76 -20.24
C GLY A 90 -3.04 1.26 -20.69
N ASN A 91 -2.43 2.10 -19.85
CA ASN A 91 -1.08 2.61 -20.05
C ASN A 91 -0.27 2.45 -18.76
N CYS A 92 1.06 2.53 -18.85
CA CYS A 92 1.96 2.41 -17.71
C CYS A 92 1.63 3.41 -16.59
N ALA A 93 1.17 4.61 -16.93
CA ALA A 93 0.76 5.62 -15.96
C ALA A 93 -0.51 5.23 -15.19
N THR A 94 -1.54 4.73 -15.87
CA THR A 94 -2.79 4.22 -15.27
C THR A 94 -2.51 3.02 -14.36
N PHE A 95 -1.57 2.16 -14.77
CA PHE A 95 -1.11 1.04 -13.96
C PHE A 95 -0.52 1.50 -12.62
N ILE A 96 0.35 2.52 -12.62
CA ILE A 96 0.92 3.05 -11.35
C ILE A 96 -0.18 3.58 -10.42
N VAL A 97 -1.18 4.28 -10.96
CA VAL A 97 -2.31 4.80 -10.15
C VAL A 97 -3.14 3.66 -9.56
N LYS A 98 -3.42 2.59 -10.33
CA LYS A 98 -4.13 1.41 -9.82
C LYS A 98 -3.31 0.66 -8.77
N VAL A 99 -2.00 0.54 -8.97
CA VAL A 99 -1.09 -0.05 -7.98
C VAL A 99 -1.11 0.78 -6.69
N GLU A 100 -1.07 2.11 -6.76
CA GLU A 100 -1.20 2.98 -5.58
C GLU A 100 -2.50 2.71 -4.82
N GLY A 101 -3.63 2.54 -5.52
CA GLY A 101 -4.92 2.27 -4.88
C GLY A 101 -5.01 0.93 -4.12
N ILE A 102 -4.29 -0.10 -4.56
CA ILE A 102 -4.24 -1.40 -3.85
C ILE A 102 -3.11 -1.46 -2.81
N LEU A 103 -2.17 -0.52 -2.87
CA LEU A 103 -0.96 -0.54 -2.06
C LEU A 103 -1.27 -0.36 -0.57
N ASP A 104 -2.20 0.54 -0.23
CA ASP A 104 -2.69 0.72 1.14
C ASP A 104 -3.27 -0.58 1.71
N SER A 105 -4.09 -1.29 0.93
CA SER A 105 -4.68 -2.57 1.36
C SER A 105 -3.64 -3.66 1.54
N LEU A 106 -2.63 -3.69 0.65
CA LEU A 106 -1.50 -4.61 0.76
C LEU A 106 -0.68 -4.33 2.02
N TRP A 107 -0.40 -3.06 2.31
CA TRP A 107 0.33 -2.67 3.51
C TRP A 107 -0.43 -3.04 4.79
N GLN A 108 -1.74 -2.83 4.83
CA GLN A 108 -2.57 -3.24 5.97
C GLN A 108 -2.52 -4.75 6.22
N ASP A 109 -2.54 -5.57 5.16
CA ASP A 109 -2.45 -7.03 5.27
C ASP A 109 -1.08 -7.50 5.82
N LEU A 110 0.01 -6.82 5.44
CA LEU A 110 1.34 -7.04 6.00
C LEU A 110 1.40 -6.68 7.50
N LEU A 111 0.80 -5.56 7.89
CA LEU A 111 0.76 -5.11 9.28
C LEU A 111 -0.08 -6.03 10.16
N SER A 112 -1.13 -6.63 9.61
CA SER A 112 -1.96 -7.64 10.29
C SER A 112 -1.17 -8.91 10.64
N THR A 113 -0.22 -9.28 9.79
CA THR A 113 0.58 -10.51 9.92
C THR A 113 1.56 -10.48 11.12
N ARG A 114 1.81 -9.31 11.73
CA ARG A 114 2.58 -9.13 12.97
C ARG A 114 4.02 -9.72 12.99
N ASP A 115 4.61 -9.95 11.83
CA ASP A 115 5.97 -10.45 11.66
C ASP A 115 6.98 -9.30 11.52
N GLU A 116 7.98 -9.25 12.40
CA GLU A 116 9.01 -8.20 12.39
C GLU A 116 9.91 -8.27 11.15
N THR A 117 10.15 -9.47 10.62
CA THR A 117 10.93 -9.69 9.40
C THR A 117 10.25 -9.01 8.22
N LEU A 118 8.93 -9.20 8.09
CA LEU A 118 8.14 -8.55 7.05
C LEU A 118 8.18 -7.03 7.19
N LYS A 119 8.05 -6.50 8.41
CA LYS A 119 8.13 -5.05 8.66
C LYS A 119 9.48 -4.46 8.25
N GLU A 120 10.60 -5.11 8.57
CA GLU A 120 11.91 -4.63 8.16
C GLU A 120 12.08 -4.62 6.63
N LYS A 121 11.60 -5.66 5.95
CA LYS A 121 11.62 -5.72 4.48
C LYS A 121 10.74 -4.64 3.86
N SER A 122 9.56 -4.40 4.42
CA SER A 122 8.68 -3.31 3.99
C SER A 122 9.32 -1.92 4.16
N LYS A 123 10.03 -1.67 5.27
CA LYS A 123 10.80 -0.43 5.47
C LYS A 123 11.88 -0.25 4.39
N LYS A 124 12.63 -1.31 4.08
CA LYS A 124 13.66 -1.30 3.02
C LYS A 124 13.06 -1.02 1.64
N ILE A 125 11.91 -1.63 1.32
CA ILE A 125 11.24 -1.39 0.04
C ILE A 125 10.68 0.04 -0.05
N LEU A 126 10.16 0.57 1.06
CA LEU A 126 9.72 1.96 1.13
C LEU A 126 10.88 2.93 0.85
N ASP A 127 12.05 2.69 1.43
CA ASP A 127 13.26 3.48 1.18
C ASP A 127 13.70 3.42 -0.30
N ILE A 128 13.63 2.24 -0.93
CA ILE A 128 13.89 2.07 -2.37
C ILE A 128 12.92 2.90 -3.22
N TRP A 129 11.64 2.97 -2.84
CA TRP A 129 10.63 3.76 -3.56
C TRP A 129 10.85 5.26 -3.44
N VAL A 130 11.22 5.73 -2.24
CA VAL A 130 11.61 7.13 -2.00
C VAL A 130 12.82 7.48 -2.86
N LYS A 131 13.87 6.65 -2.81
CA LYS A 131 15.11 6.87 -3.56
C LYS A 131 14.89 6.89 -5.07
N ASN A 132 14.07 5.98 -5.60
CA ASN A 132 13.79 5.87 -7.03
C ASN A 132 12.69 6.82 -7.50
N ASN A 133 12.08 7.64 -6.63
CA ASN A 133 10.93 8.50 -6.96
C ASN A 133 9.84 7.76 -7.77
N THR A 134 9.56 6.50 -7.38
CA THR A 134 8.63 5.62 -8.11
C THR A 134 7.18 6.06 -7.89
N PHE A 135 6.87 6.48 -6.67
CA PHE A 135 5.56 6.98 -6.24
C PHE A 135 5.68 8.43 -5.72
N PRO A 136 4.59 9.22 -5.74
CA PRO A 136 4.59 10.56 -5.17
C PRO A 136 4.82 10.52 -3.64
N SER A 137 5.55 11.50 -3.10
CA SER A 137 5.89 11.58 -1.66
C SER A 137 4.67 11.43 -0.75
N ALA A 138 3.53 12.02 -1.14
CA ALA A 138 2.28 11.93 -0.39
C ALA A 138 1.79 10.47 -0.18
N ALA A 139 2.00 9.57 -1.15
CA ALA A 139 1.66 8.16 -1.02
C ALA A 139 2.62 7.44 -0.06
N LEU A 140 3.91 7.74 -0.14
CA LEU A 140 4.95 7.15 0.70
C LEU A 140 4.79 7.59 2.17
N GLU A 141 4.42 8.85 2.41
CA GLU A 141 4.08 9.35 3.74
C GLU A 141 2.86 8.64 4.34
N ARG A 142 1.81 8.38 3.54
CA ARG A 142 0.65 7.59 3.99
C ARG A 142 1.07 6.19 4.45
N LEU A 143 1.93 5.51 3.69
CA LEU A 143 2.44 4.18 4.03
C LEU A 143 3.32 4.19 5.28
N SER A 144 4.18 5.20 5.42
CA SER A 144 5.00 5.40 6.61
C SER A 144 4.12 5.60 7.86
N GLN A 145 3.09 6.45 7.76
CA GLN A 145 2.13 6.66 8.84
C GLN A 145 1.34 5.39 9.19
N LEU A 146 1.00 4.55 8.21
CA LEU A 146 0.36 3.25 8.44
C LEU A 146 1.26 2.30 9.23
N LEU A 147 2.55 2.27 8.90
CA LEU A 147 3.55 1.47 9.61
C LEU A 147 3.70 1.93 11.07
N GLU A 148 3.80 3.24 11.30
CA GLU A 148 3.81 3.82 12.64
C GLU A 148 2.50 3.57 13.40
N LYS A 149 1.34 3.65 12.72
CA LYS A 149 0.03 3.38 13.31
C LYS A 149 -0.12 1.93 13.76
N SER A 150 0.50 0.97 13.06
CA SER A 150 0.50 -0.43 13.49
C SER A 150 1.36 -0.65 14.74
N GLU A 151 2.53 -0.02 14.83
CA GLU A 151 3.31 0.01 16.09
C GLU A 151 2.50 0.65 17.23
N LYS A 152 1.79 1.74 16.93
CA LYS A 152 0.94 2.45 17.88
C LYS A 152 -0.44 1.78 18.06
N GLY A 153 -0.79 0.73 17.33
CA GLY A 153 -2.08 0.04 17.46
C GLY A 153 -2.21 -0.67 18.81
N ALA A 154 -1.09 -1.10 19.38
CA ALA A 154 -1.02 -1.61 20.75
C ALA A 154 -1.05 -0.50 21.82
N CYS A 155 -0.73 0.75 21.48
CA CYS A 155 -0.61 1.86 22.44
C CYS A 155 -1.73 2.92 22.31
N ARG A 156 -2.41 3.02 21.16
CA ARG A 156 -3.44 4.02 20.87
C ARG A 156 -4.81 3.62 21.43
N ILE A 157 -5.08 2.33 21.66
CA ILE A 157 -6.27 1.94 22.44
C ILE A 157 -6.21 2.60 23.83
N LEU A 158 -5.04 2.61 24.48
CA LEU A 158 -4.88 3.23 25.80
C LEU A 158 -4.90 4.77 25.75
N TYR A 159 -4.29 5.41 24.75
CA TYR A 159 -4.22 6.88 24.72
C TYR A 159 -5.46 7.59 24.15
N SER A 160 -6.26 6.92 23.30
CA SER A 160 -7.48 7.53 22.73
C SER A 160 -8.72 7.36 23.61
N LEU A 161 -8.78 6.32 24.46
CA LEU A 161 -9.77 6.23 25.54
C LEU A 161 -9.53 7.27 26.63
N ALA A 162 -8.26 7.61 26.93
CA ALA A 162 -7.92 8.63 27.91
C ALA A 162 -8.32 10.06 27.49
N LYS A 163 -8.42 10.36 26.18
CA LYS A 163 -8.79 11.71 25.69
C LYS A 163 -10.24 11.88 25.26
N ARG A 164 -11.03 10.80 25.18
CA ARG A 164 -12.46 10.86 24.84
C ARG A 164 -13.39 10.90 26.06
N SER A 165 -12.83 10.83 27.28
CA SER A 165 -13.58 10.96 28.54
C SER A 165 -13.63 12.40 29.09
N SER A 166 -13.30 13.43 28.29
CA SER A 166 -13.35 14.84 28.73
C SER A 166 -14.25 15.73 27.88
N ARG A 167 -15.11 15.17 27.03
CA ARG A 167 -16.10 15.95 26.26
C ARG A 167 -17.46 15.27 26.25
N SER A 168 -18.01 15.01 27.44
CA SER A 168 -19.46 14.82 27.59
C SER A 168 -19.86 14.91 29.06
N CYS A 169 -19.90 16.14 29.59
CA CYS A 169 -20.81 16.46 30.69
C CYS A 169 -21.42 17.83 30.41
N ASN A 170 -22.66 17.76 29.92
CA ASN A 170 -23.78 18.64 30.24
C ASN A 170 -23.62 20.15 30.09
N SER A 171 -24.08 20.65 28.94
CA SER A 171 -24.84 21.90 28.89
C SER A 171 -26.32 21.55 28.79
N ILE A 172 -26.90 21.10 29.90
CA ILE A 172 -28.35 21.11 30.12
C ILE A 172 -28.59 21.75 31.49
N ILE A 173 -29.01 23.02 31.44
CA ILE A 173 -30.01 23.70 32.28
C ILE A 173 -29.85 23.60 33.80
N CYS A 174 -29.62 24.76 34.45
CA CYS A 174 -30.20 25.17 35.75
C CYS A 174 -29.85 26.65 35.99
N PHE A 175 -30.79 27.57 35.77
CA PHE A 175 -31.54 28.30 36.81
C PHE A 175 -30.67 29.02 37.86
N PRO A 176 -30.68 30.38 37.93
CA PRO A 176 -30.12 31.11 39.06
C PRO A 176 -31.15 31.20 40.20
N PRO A 177 -30.79 30.84 41.44
CA PRO A 177 -31.55 31.26 42.60
C PRO A 177 -31.07 32.64 43.09
N THR A 178 -32.08 33.41 43.44
CA THR A 178 -32.19 34.65 44.22
C THR A 178 -31.17 34.87 45.35
N PHE A 179 -30.88 36.16 45.59
CA PHE A 179 -30.92 36.87 46.91
C PHE A 179 -29.61 37.47 47.49
N THR A 180 -29.58 38.82 47.49
CA THR A 180 -29.05 39.79 48.51
C THR A 180 -27.55 39.79 48.89
N LEU A 181 -26.85 40.88 49.26
CA LEU A 181 -27.17 42.12 50.02
C LEU A 181 -25.93 43.08 49.95
N SER A 182 -26.11 44.42 50.10
CA SER A 182 -25.20 45.53 50.56
C SER A 182 -23.73 45.62 50.08
N GLU A 183 -23.06 46.75 49.81
CA GLU A 183 -22.92 48.15 50.29
C GLU A 183 -22.68 49.04 49.03
N ASP A 184 -22.99 50.34 48.89
CA ASP A 184 -22.98 51.55 49.75
C ASP A 184 -24.06 52.52 49.22
#